data_AF-A0A9D6ZAL3-F1
#
_entry.id   AF-A0A9D6ZAL3-F1
#
_cell.length_a   1.000
_cell.length_b   1.000
_cell.length_c   1.000
_cell.angle_alpha   90.00
_cell.angle_beta   90.00
_cell.angle_gamma   90.00
#
_symmetry.space_group_name_H-M   'P 1'
#
loop_
_entity.id
_entity.type
_entity.pdbx_description
1 polymer ?
#
loop_
_entity_poly.entity_id
_entity_poly.type
_entity_poly.pdbx_seq_one_letter_code
_entity_poly.pdbx_strand_id
1 'polypeptide(L)'
;MNKRKSLAIQAECSVEPSASVHHVLNEERIVRIGELQAVLAVCPIDILAASELASLLEQLGLLEEALCHWNAVLACDPNSLNAREGVARCRMSQLLQPGL
;
A
#
# COMPACT_ATOMS: atom_id res chain seq x y z
N MET A 1 -8.30 -26.97 -50.90
CA MET A 1 -8.19 -25.51 -50.77
C MET A 1 -9.20 -25.05 -49.73
N ASN A 2 -8.72 -24.50 -48.60
CA ASN A 2 -9.40 -23.66 -47.60
C ASN A 2 -10.56 -24.29 -46.79
N LYS A 3 -10.26 -24.91 -45.65
CA LYS A 3 -10.13 -24.30 -44.30
C LYS A 3 -11.45 -23.67 -43.82
N ARG A 4 -12.13 -24.33 -42.86
CA ARG A 4 -12.46 -23.76 -41.54
C ARG A 4 -12.43 -24.86 -40.50
N LYS A 5 -11.51 -24.72 -39.54
CA LYS A 5 -11.29 -25.64 -38.44
C LYS A 5 -12.48 -25.55 -37.49
N SER A 6 -13.12 -26.68 -37.22
CA SER A 6 -13.91 -26.87 -36.01
C SER A 6 -12.94 -26.88 -34.83
N LEU A 7 -12.98 -25.88 -33.96
CA LEU A 7 -12.44 -26.02 -32.62
C LEU A 7 -13.32 -25.21 -31.67
N ALA A 8 -14.19 -25.96 -30.99
CA ALA A 8 -14.78 -25.51 -29.75
C ALA A 8 -13.64 -25.28 -28.75
N ILE A 9 -13.52 -24.06 -28.24
CA ILE A 9 -12.91 -23.83 -26.93
C ILE A 9 -14.03 -23.30 -26.05
N GLN A 10 -14.76 -24.24 -25.47
CA GLN A 10 -15.42 -24.05 -24.18
C GLN A 10 -14.45 -24.50 -23.10
N ALA A 11 -14.46 -23.76 -21.99
CA ALA A 11 -13.73 -24.02 -20.74
C ALA A 11 -12.20 -23.89 -20.89
N GLU A 12 -11.48 -23.21 -20.00
CA GLU A 12 -11.60 -23.34 -18.55
C GLU A 12 -11.38 -21.97 -17.86
N CYS A 13 -12.44 -21.46 -17.22
CA CYS A 13 -12.26 -20.74 -15.97
C CYS A 13 -11.83 -21.79 -14.95
N SER A 14 -10.56 -21.81 -14.55
CA SER A 14 -10.11 -22.47 -13.32
C SER A 14 -8.73 -21.92 -12.91
N VAL A 15 -8.72 -21.03 -11.92
CA VAL A 15 -8.10 -21.18 -10.57
C VAL A 15 -6.56 -21.36 -10.66
N GLU A 16 -5.72 -20.40 -10.25
CA GLU A 16 -5.51 -19.94 -8.86
C GLU A 16 -5.01 -18.47 -8.81
N PRO A 17 -5.73 -17.51 -8.17
CA PRO A 17 -5.21 -16.14 -8.06
C PRO A 17 -4.82 -15.77 -6.62
N SER A 18 -4.17 -16.64 -5.84
CA SER A 18 -3.97 -16.32 -4.40
C SER A 18 -2.52 -16.29 -3.92
N ALA A 19 -1.61 -17.14 -4.40
CA ALA A 19 -0.22 -17.11 -3.92
C ALA A 19 0.68 -16.13 -4.70
N SER A 20 0.55 -16.08 -6.03
CA SER A 20 1.46 -15.34 -6.91
C SER A 20 1.22 -13.82 -6.91
N VAL A 21 -0.04 -13.40 -6.73
CA VAL A 21 -0.40 -11.98 -6.71
C VAL A 21 0.08 -11.31 -5.42
N HIS A 22 -0.03 -12.00 -4.28
CA HIS A 22 0.44 -11.47 -3.01
C HIS A 22 1.96 -11.29 -2.94
N HIS A 23 2.74 -12.17 -3.59
CA HIS A 23 4.20 -12.02 -3.64
C HIS A 23 4.63 -10.82 -4.50
N VAL A 24 4.05 -10.70 -5.71
CA VAL A 24 4.36 -9.61 -6.64
C VAL A 24 3.95 -8.25 -6.06
N LEU A 25 2.78 -8.17 -5.41
CA LEU A 25 2.34 -6.95 -4.74
C LEU A 25 3.26 -6.56 -3.57
N ASN A 26 3.91 -7.52 -2.91
CA ASN A 26 4.87 -7.23 -1.85
C ASN A 26 6.20 -6.71 -2.40
N GLU A 27 6.68 -7.26 -3.52
CA GLU A 27 7.90 -6.76 -4.18
C GLU A 27 7.70 -5.34 -4.73
N GLU A 28 6.57 -5.08 -5.39
CA GLU A 28 6.20 -3.75 -5.87
C GLU A 28 6.08 -2.76 -4.70
N ARG A 29 5.51 -3.19 -3.56
CA ARG A 29 5.40 -2.36 -2.36
C ARG A 29 6.76 -1.98 -1.78
N ILE A 30 7.73 -2.90 -1.77
CA ILE A 30 9.10 -2.61 -1.28
C ILE A 30 9.78 -1.57 -2.18
N VAL A 31 9.71 -1.75 -3.50
CA VAL A 31 10.27 -0.80 -4.47
C VAL A 31 9.62 0.57 -4.26
N ARG A 32 8.29 0.62 -4.14
CA ARG A 32 7.56 1.87 -3.96
C ARG A 32 7.93 2.58 -2.66
N ILE A 33 8.11 1.85 -1.56
CA ILE A 33 8.60 2.42 -0.29
C ILE A 33 9.98 3.08 -0.50
N GLY A 34 10.90 2.41 -1.21
CA GLY A 34 12.22 2.95 -1.50
C GLY A 34 12.17 4.23 -2.34
N GLU A 35 11.31 4.28 -3.36
CA GLU A 35 11.10 5.49 -4.17
C GLU A 35 10.57 6.66 -3.33
N LEU A 36 9.57 6.40 -2.49
CA LEU A 36 8.97 7.43 -1.64
C LEU A 36 9.97 7.96 -0.60
N GLN A 37 10.80 7.09 -0.03
CA GLN A 37 11.89 7.49 0.86
C GLN A 37 12.92 8.35 0.13
N ALA A 38 13.26 8.03 -1.11
CA ALA A 38 14.17 8.85 -1.92
C ALA A 38 13.56 10.24 -2.21
N VAL A 39 12.26 10.31 -2.50
CA VAL A 39 11.55 11.59 -2.66
C VAL A 39 11.63 12.41 -1.38
N LEU A 40 11.35 11.81 -0.22
CA LEU A 40 11.39 12.47 1.07
C LEU A 40 12.81 12.88 1.50
N ALA A 41 13.85 12.19 1.01
CA ALA A 41 15.23 12.60 1.20
C ALA A 41 15.58 13.91 0.46
N VAL A 42 14.94 14.15 -0.69
CA VAL A 42 15.10 15.39 -1.48
C VAL A 42 14.15 16.48 -0.99
N CYS A 43 12.91 16.12 -0.68
CA CYS A 43 11.85 17.02 -0.21
C CYS A 43 11.16 16.44 1.04
N PRO A 44 11.68 16.72 2.25
CA PRO A 44 11.15 16.15 3.50
C PRO A 44 9.72 16.57 3.84
N ILE A 45 9.22 17.62 3.19
CA ILE A 45 7.88 18.20 3.41
C ILE A 45 6.89 17.80 2.32
N ASP A 46 7.24 16.84 1.45
CA ASP A 46 6.32 16.35 0.43
C ASP A 46 5.18 15.55 1.08
N ILE A 47 4.04 16.24 1.24
CA ILE A 47 2.84 15.72 1.88
C ILE A 47 2.32 14.48 1.14
N LEU A 48 2.40 14.45 -0.19
CA LEU A 48 1.89 13.33 -0.98
C LEU A 48 2.76 12.11 -0.75
N ALA A 49 4.09 12.26 -0.87
CA ALA A 49 5.02 11.16 -0.65
C ALA A 49 4.95 10.61 0.78
N ALA A 50 4.85 11.50 1.77
CA ALA A 50 4.69 11.12 3.18
C ALA A 50 3.37 10.37 3.42
N SER A 51 2.26 10.81 2.80
CA SER A 51 0.95 10.16 2.93
C SER A 51 0.93 8.78 2.28
N GLU A 52 1.50 8.64 1.08
CA GLU A 52 1.59 7.35 0.40
C GLU A 52 2.47 6.37 1.18
N LEU A 53 3.62 6.83 1.68
CA LEU A 53 4.52 6.00 2.48
C LEU A 53 3.83 5.52 3.76
N ALA A 54 3.14 6.42 4.47
CA ALA A 54 2.39 6.08 5.67
C ALA A 54 1.31 5.02 5.40
N SER A 55 0.58 5.15 4.28
CA SER A 55 -0.44 4.18 3.88
C SER A 55 0.15 2.80 3.56
N LEU A 56 1.32 2.74 2.92
CA LEU A 56 1.99 1.48 2.62
C LEU A 56 2.51 0.80 3.90
N LEU A 57 3.05 1.58 4.84
CA LEU A 57 3.51 1.09 6.13
C LEU A 57 2.34 0.55 6.98
N GLU A 58 1.18 1.21 6.94
CA GLU A 58 -0.06 0.72 7.58
C GLU A 58 -0.44 -0.67 7.06
N GLN A 59 -0.41 -0.87 5.74
CA GLN A 59 -0.70 -2.17 5.11
C GLN A 59 0.31 -3.27 5.49
N LEU A 60 1.54 -2.89 5.82
CA LEU A 60 2.59 -3.80 6.29
C LEU A 60 2.51 -4.07 7.80
N GLY A 61 1.62 -3.41 8.53
CA GLY A 61 1.51 -3.52 9.98
C GLY A 61 2.59 -2.72 10.74
N LEU A 62 3.37 -1.89 10.05
CA LEU A 62 4.38 -1.00 10.63
C LEU A 62 3.71 0.29 11.12
N LEU A 63 2.87 0.14 12.13
CA LEU A 63 1.95 1.19 12.59
C LEU A 63 2.67 2.37 13.23
N GLU A 64 3.80 2.15 13.91
CA GLU A 64 4.57 3.23 14.54
C GLU A 64 5.24 4.12 13.48
N GLU A 65 5.87 3.51 12.47
CA GLU A 65 6.46 4.24 11.35
C GLU A 65 5.39 4.96 10.53
N ALA A 66 4.25 4.31 10.27
CA ALA A 66 3.11 4.95 9.62
C ALA A 66 2.64 6.19 10.40
N LEU A 67 2.51 6.11 11.73
CA LEU A 67 2.13 7.24 12.58
C LEU A 67 3.14 8.39 12.50
N CYS A 68 4.44 8.11 12.45
CA CYS A 68 5.46 9.15 12.26
C CYS A 68 5.22 9.94 10.97
N HIS A 69 4.97 9.25 9.85
CA HIS A 69 4.71 9.91 8.57
C HIS A 69 3.36 10.64 8.55
N TRP A 70 2.31 10.08 9.14
CA TRP A 70 1.03 10.79 9.25
C TRP A 70 1.11 12.05 10.11
N ASN A 71 1.85 11.99 11.22
CA ASN A 71 2.07 13.16 12.07
C ASN A 71 2.90 14.23 11.35
N ALA A 72 3.88 13.84 10.51
CA ALA A 72 4.61 14.80 9.68
C ALA A 72 3.69 15.50 8.67
N VAL A 73 2.75 14.77 8.06
CA VAL A 73 1.72 15.37 7.20
C VAL A 73 0.85 16.35 8.00
N LEU A 74 0.39 15.98 9.20
CA LEU A 74 -0.42 16.85 10.06
C LEU A 74 0.35 18.09 10.57
N ALA A 75 1.66 17.99 10.71
CA ALA A 75 2.49 19.14 11.05
C ALA A 75 2.55 20.16 9.90
N CYS A 76 2.50 19.70 8.65
CA CYS A 76 2.49 20.56 7.47
C CYS A 76 1.08 21.05 7.11
N ASP A 77 0.08 20.15 7.17
CA ASP A 77 -1.34 20.43 6.96
C ASP A 77 -2.18 19.82 8.09
N PRO A 78 -2.47 20.60 9.14
CA PRO A 78 -3.29 20.14 10.27
C PRO A 78 -4.71 19.73 9.91
N ASN A 79 -5.22 20.17 8.75
CA ASN A 79 -6.58 19.88 8.28
C ASN A 79 -6.63 18.71 7.31
N SER A 80 -5.50 18.04 7.03
CA SER A 80 -5.43 16.90 6.13
C SER A 80 -6.33 15.77 6.63
N LEU A 81 -7.45 15.57 5.92
CA LEU A 81 -8.41 14.50 6.23
C LEU A 81 -7.75 13.13 6.16
N ASN A 82 -6.95 12.90 5.10
CA ASN A 82 -6.26 11.64 4.88
C ASN A 82 -5.34 11.29 6.06
N ALA A 83 -4.57 12.25 6.56
CA ALA A 83 -3.66 12.01 7.67
C ALA A 83 -4.40 11.77 9.00
N ARG A 84 -5.51 12.48 9.24
CA ARG A 84 -6.36 12.23 10.41
C ARG A 84 -6.97 10.84 10.39
N GLU A 85 -7.44 10.39 9.23
CA GLU A 85 -7.97 9.04 9.03
C GLU A 85 -6.87 7.99 9.20
N GLY A 86 -5.69 8.22 8.64
CA GLY A 86 -4.53 7.35 8.80
C GLY A 86 -4.10 7.15 10.25
N VAL A 87 -4.02 8.24 11.03
CA VAL A 87 -3.75 8.17 12.48
C VAL A 87 -4.84 7.37 13.21
N ALA A 88 -6.11 7.59 12.86
CA ALA A 88 -7.21 6.86 13.48
C ALA A 88 -7.12 5.35 13.19
N ARG A 89 -6.85 4.95 11.93
CA ARG A 89 -6.66 3.55 11.55
C ARG A 89 -5.48 2.91 12.27
N CYS A 90 -4.33 3.60 12.32
CA CYS A 90 -3.15 3.10 13.01
C CYS A 90 -3.41 2.87 14.51
N ARG A 91 -4.01 3.85 15.18
CA ARG A 91 -4.36 3.73 16.61
C ARG A 91 -5.39 2.64 16.87
N MET A 92 -6.40 2.52 16.01
CA MET A 92 -7.40 1.46 16.14
C MET A 92 -6.78 0.08 15.96
N SER A 93 -5.85 -0.08 15.01
CA SER A 93 -5.11 -1.32 14.83
C SER A 93 -4.22 -1.67 16.03
N GLN A 94 -3.53 -0.69 16.62
CA GLN A 94 -2.75 -0.90 17.86
C GLN A 94 -3.63 -1.32 19.05
N LEU A 95 -4.84 -0.75 19.19
CA LEU A 95 -5.77 -1.12 20.25
C LEU A 95 -6.33 -2.55 20.07
N LEU A 96 -6.42 -3.02 18.83
CA LEU A 96 -6.87 -4.38 18.49
C LEU A 96 -5.75 -5.42 18.59
N GLN A 97 -4.48 -4.99 18.66
CA GLN A 97 -3.32 -5.84 18.91
C GLN A 97 -2.61 -5.45 20.21
N PRO A 98 -3.25 -5.61 21.38
CA PRO A 98 -2.62 -5.29 22.65
C PRO A 98 -1.52 -6.31 22.96
N GLY A 99 -0.26 -5.92 22.78
CA GLY A 99 0.92 -6.59 23.32
C GLY A 99 1.29 -7.91 22.63
N LEU A 100 2.41 -7.88 21.92
CA LEU A 100 3.32 -9.03 21.90
C LEU A 100 4.19 -8.97 23.17
#